data_AF-A0A3D9H2D5-F1
#
_entry.id   AF-A0A3D9H2D5-F1
#
_cell.length_a   1.000
_cell.length_b   1.000
_cell.length_c   1.000
_cell.angle_alpha   90.00
_cell.angle_beta   90.00
_cell.angle_gamma   90.00
#
_symmetry.space_group_name_H-M   'P 1'
#
loop_
_entity.id
_entity.type
_entity.pdbx_description
1 polymer ?
#
loop_
_entity_poly.entity_id
_entity_poly.type
_entity_poly.pdbx_seq_one_letter_code
_entity_poly.pdbx_strand_id
1 'polypeptide(L)'
;TEHYTHHWTEHYTVQVEQDAGQDILRFEAGVKVVDLVMVQDGDDLVVGVAAEGGARNLSAIADKITLQQWFSDDKNRIERFVFADGSSLDATQIVSLLGTDADDVVSWSETALDIDGGLGDDRIISGGHDDYLVGGSGNDTLSAGAGDDALSGGAGNDLLTGGEGADTFLFGEGGGRDIVSDAQAADKVTFGTGVEADEIWFSQSGNDLEARLLGSNDAIIIDDWFAGNAKQVGSFELSDGSTLSAANVQSLVDAMSAWAGQTGNDVEDLGAAPTDDQGLTTAMAHWQQQS
;
A
#
# COMPACT_ATOMS: atom_id res chain seq x y z
N THR A 1 6.81 -29.74 18.16
CA THR A 1 6.89 -30.06 16.72
C THR A 1 5.90 -31.13 16.43
N GLU A 2 4.68 -30.68 16.31
CA GLU A 2 3.55 -31.42 15.82
C GLU A 2 3.52 -31.33 14.30
N HIS A 3 2.84 -32.30 13.70
CA HIS A 3 2.80 -32.48 12.25
C HIS A 3 1.36 -32.67 11.83
N TYR A 4 0.82 -31.66 11.16
CA TYR A 4 -0.52 -31.65 10.61
C TYR A 4 -0.43 -31.96 9.11
N THR A 5 -1.24 -32.89 8.63
CA THR A 5 -1.37 -33.21 7.20
C THR A 5 -2.82 -33.07 6.83
N HIS A 6 -3.14 -32.15 5.91
CA HIS A 6 -4.50 -32.00 5.38
C HIS A 6 -4.60 -32.67 4.02
N HIS A 7 -5.59 -33.54 3.87
CA HIS A 7 -5.97 -34.12 2.59
C HIS A 7 -7.12 -33.29 2.04
N TRP A 8 -6.88 -32.51 0.98
CA TRP A 8 -7.84 -31.59 0.38
C TRP A 8 -9.05 -32.31 -0.25
N THR A 9 -9.91 -32.86 0.60
CA THR A 9 -11.15 -33.56 0.27
C THR A 9 -12.37 -33.09 1.07
N GLU A 10 -12.21 -32.41 2.21
CA GLU A 10 -13.27 -31.89 3.12
C GLU A 10 -12.74 -30.71 3.96
N HIS A 11 -13.59 -29.75 4.39
CA HIS A 11 -13.19 -28.64 5.29
C HIS A 11 -12.72 -29.18 6.64
N TYR A 12 -11.54 -28.74 7.06
CA TYR A 12 -10.89 -29.16 8.31
C TYR A 12 -10.62 -27.98 9.25
N THR A 13 -10.78 -28.18 10.55
CA THR A 13 -10.41 -27.18 11.57
C THR A 13 -9.29 -27.75 12.41
N VAL A 14 -8.21 -26.99 12.55
CA VAL A 14 -7.09 -27.33 13.42
C VAL A 14 -7.04 -26.36 14.59
N GLN A 15 -7.08 -26.93 15.78
CA GLN A 15 -6.65 -26.25 17.00
C GLN A 15 -5.27 -26.78 17.35
N VAL A 16 -4.30 -25.87 17.41
CA VAL A 16 -2.99 -26.19 17.98
C VAL A 16 -3.09 -26.05 19.50
N GLU A 17 -2.62 -27.04 20.26
CA GLU A 17 -2.51 -26.93 21.71
C GLU A 17 -1.36 -25.97 22.04
N GLN A 18 -1.54 -25.00 22.94
CA GLN A 18 -0.52 -23.99 23.31
C GLN A 18 0.83 -24.64 23.66
N ASP A 19 1.70 -24.77 22.67
CA ASP A 19 3.01 -25.36 22.80
C ASP A 19 4.07 -24.41 22.23
N ALA A 20 5.30 -24.50 22.73
CA ALA A 20 6.41 -23.68 22.25
C ALA A 20 7.16 -24.39 21.09
N GLY A 21 6.42 -25.20 20.32
CA GLY A 21 6.93 -26.08 19.29
C GLY A 21 7.36 -25.35 18.02
N GLN A 22 7.79 -26.14 17.04
CA GLN A 22 7.80 -25.71 15.64
C GLN A 22 6.85 -26.66 14.95
N ASP A 23 5.61 -26.24 14.80
CA ASP A 23 4.54 -26.99 14.21
C ASP A 23 4.51 -26.78 12.72
N ILE A 24 4.14 -27.87 12.03
CA ILE A 24 4.26 -27.95 10.59
C ILE A 24 2.93 -28.38 9.99
N LEU A 25 2.37 -27.54 9.12
CA LEU A 25 1.33 -27.94 8.17
C LEU A 25 2.02 -28.42 6.90
N ARG A 26 1.81 -29.69 6.54
CA ARG A 26 2.35 -30.28 5.32
C ARG A 26 1.31 -30.33 4.22
N PHE A 27 1.68 -29.79 3.07
CA PHE A 27 0.92 -29.86 1.83
C PHE A 27 1.39 -31.03 0.97
N GLU A 28 0.44 -31.75 0.40
CA GLU A 28 0.72 -32.92 -0.46
C GLU A 28 1.29 -32.51 -1.84
N ALA A 29 1.72 -33.51 -2.60
CA ALA A 29 2.23 -33.29 -3.95
C ALA A 29 1.17 -32.64 -4.85
N GLY A 30 1.55 -31.57 -5.54
CA GLY A 30 0.69 -30.84 -6.47
C GLY A 30 0.19 -29.49 -5.96
N VAL A 31 0.28 -29.21 -4.67
CA VAL A 31 0.01 -27.87 -4.12
C VAL A 31 1.29 -27.03 -4.17
N LYS A 32 1.21 -25.86 -4.78
CA LYS A 32 2.28 -24.85 -4.81
C LYS A 32 1.90 -23.67 -3.90
N VAL A 33 2.89 -22.87 -3.51
CA VAL A 33 2.65 -21.61 -2.76
C VAL A 33 1.65 -20.71 -3.48
N VAL A 34 1.77 -20.57 -4.80
CA VAL A 34 0.88 -19.72 -5.62
C VAL A 34 -0.58 -20.19 -5.63
N ASP A 35 -0.82 -21.47 -5.32
CA ASP A 35 -2.18 -22.01 -5.24
C ASP A 35 -2.84 -21.69 -3.89
N LEU A 36 -2.08 -21.24 -2.89
CA LEU A 36 -2.64 -20.86 -1.60
C LEU A 36 -3.40 -19.55 -1.70
N VAL A 37 -4.61 -19.55 -1.13
CA VAL A 37 -5.42 -18.36 -0.85
C VAL A 37 -5.65 -18.34 0.65
N MET A 38 -5.21 -17.28 1.31
CA MET A 38 -5.19 -17.20 2.76
C MET A 38 -5.80 -15.89 3.19
N VAL A 39 -6.60 -15.89 4.26
CA VAL A 39 -7.13 -14.65 4.84
C VAL A 39 -7.04 -14.74 6.36
N GLN A 40 -6.92 -13.57 6.98
CA GLN A 40 -7.15 -13.42 8.40
C GLN A 40 -8.67 -13.22 8.65
N ASP A 41 -9.27 -14.13 9.41
CA ASP A 41 -10.68 -14.05 9.85
C ASP A 41 -10.71 -13.85 11.38
N GLY A 42 -10.64 -12.58 11.79
CA GLY A 42 -10.44 -12.23 13.20
C GLY A 42 -9.08 -12.70 13.71
N ASP A 43 -9.08 -13.63 14.67
CA ASP A 43 -7.86 -14.24 15.20
C ASP A 43 -7.46 -15.52 14.46
N ASP A 44 -8.31 -16.03 13.56
CA ASP A 44 -8.10 -17.29 12.86
C ASP A 44 -7.40 -17.06 11.51
N LEU A 45 -6.54 -17.98 11.09
CA LEU A 45 -5.98 -18.02 9.74
C LEU A 45 -6.75 -19.06 8.93
N VAL A 46 -7.41 -18.63 7.85
CA VAL A 46 -8.12 -19.54 6.94
C VAL A 46 -7.30 -19.73 5.68
N VAL A 47 -6.98 -20.98 5.35
CA VAL A 47 -6.18 -21.35 4.19
C VAL A 47 -7.01 -22.20 3.25
N GLY A 48 -7.06 -21.83 1.97
CA GLY A 48 -7.65 -22.59 0.88
C GLY A 48 -6.62 -22.86 -0.21
N VAL A 49 -6.90 -23.85 -1.06
CA VAL A 49 -6.12 -24.12 -2.27
C VAL A 49 -7.00 -23.86 -3.49
N ALA A 50 -6.66 -22.83 -4.26
CA ALA A 50 -7.29 -22.53 -5.53
C ALA A 50 -6.84 -23.53 -6.61
N ALA A 51 -7.70 -23.74 -7.61
CA ALA A 51 -7.25 -24.38 -8.84
C ALA A 51 -6.23 -23.49 -9.55
N GLU A 52 -5.27 -24.08 -10.29
CA GLU A 52 -4.24 -23.33 -11.00
C GLU A 52 -4.85 -22.25 -11.92
N GLY A 53 -4.49 -20.99 -11.67
CA GLY A 53 -5.03 -19.82 -12.39
C GLY A 53 -6.47 -19.43 -12.04
N GLY A 54 -7.03 -19.99 -10.95
CA GLY A 54 -8.31 -19.59 -10.39
C GLY A 54 -8.24 -18.26 -9.65
N ALA A 55 -9.42 -17.65 -9.43
CA ALA A 55 -9.55 -16.45 -8.60
C ALA A 55 -9.02 -16.70 -7.18
N ARG A 56 -8.30 -15.73 -6.61
CA ARG A 56 -7.85 -15.75 -5.22
C ARG A 56 -9.00 -15.32 -4.34
N ASN A 57 -10.04 -16.14 -4.19
CA ASN A 57 -11.17 -15.79 -3.34
C ASN A 57 -11.64 -17.00 -2.54
N LEU A 58 -11.52 -16.92 -1.20
CA LEU A 58 -11.90 -18.04 -0.35
C LEU A 58 -13.38 -18.41 -0.49
N SER A 59 -14.28 -17.50 -0.83
CA SER A 59 -15.71 -17.84 -1.01
C SER A 59 -15.94 -18.83 -2.16
N ALA A 60 -15.05 -18.85 -3.16
CA ALA A 60 -15.10 -19.77 -4.29
C ALA A 60 -14.44 -21.13 -4.00
N ILE A 61 -13.68 -21.23 -2.91
CA ILE A 61 -12.95 -22.43 -2.53
C ILE A 61 -13.81 -23.26 -1.58
N ALA A 62 -14.14 -24.49 -1.97
CA ALA A 62 -14.95 -25.38 -1.16
C ALA A 62 -14.17 -26.02 0.00
N ASP A 63 -12.89 -26.32 -0.22
CA ASP A 63 -12.04 -26.96 0.77
C ASP A 63 -11.07 -25.98 1.39
N LYS A 64 -11.16 -25.86 2.72
CA LYS A 64 -10.41 -24.91 3.52
C LYS A 64 -9.89 -25.61 4.76
N ILE A 65 -8.84 -25.05 5.33
CA ILE A 65 -8.40 -25.32 6.68
C ILE A 65 -8.48 -24.04 7.50
N THR A 66 -9.07 -24.11 8.68
CA THR A 66 -9.08 -23.00 9.64
C THR A 66 -8.10 -23.31 10.76
N LEU A 67 -7.07 -22.50 10.90
CA LEU A 67 -6.10 -22.53 12.00
C LEU A 67 -6.56 -21.53 13.05
N GLN A 68 -7.10 -22.04 14.15
CA GLN A 68 -7.75 -21.18 15.12
C GLN A 68 -6.75 -20.39 15.96
N GLN A 69 -7.08 -19.14 16.25
CA GLN A 69 -6.32 -18.28 17.17
C GLN A 69 -4.86 -18.05 16.72
N TRP A 70 -4.58 -18.21 15.42
CA TRP A 70 -3.25 -18.06 14.83
C TRP A 70 -2.67 -16.66 15.06
N PHE A 71 -3.50 -15.62 15.03
CA PHE A 71 -3.07 -14.23 15.21
C PHE A 71 -3.12 -13.75 16.67
N SER A 72 -3.61 -14.56 17.63
CA SER A 72 -3.84 -14.09 19.01
C SER A 72 -2.67 -14.32 19.96
N ASP A 73 -1.88 -15.37 19.76
CA ASP A 73 -0.66 -15.68 20.53
C ASP A 73 0.30 -16.47 19.63
N ASP A 74 1.61 -16.22 19.75
CA ASP A 74 2.64 -16.94 18.99
C ASP A 74 2.61 -18.45 19.21
N LYS A 75 2.17 -18.89 20.39
CA LYS A 75 2.05 -20.31 20.78
C LYS A 75 0.84 -21.02 20.17
N ASN A 76 -0.04 -20.31 19.48
CA ASN A 76 -1.20 -20.91 18.81
C ASN A 76 -0.92 -21.17 17.32
N ARG A 77 0.25 -20.75 16.81
CA ARG A 77 0.54 -20.81 15.38
C ARG A 77 1.00 -22.18 14.94
N ILE A 78 0.62 -22.52 13.72
CA ILE A 78 1.48 -23.36 12.91
C ILE A 78 2.53 -22.45 12.28
N GLU A 79 3.78 -22.56 12.69
CA GLU A 79 4.85 -21.61 12.30
C GLU A 79 5.49 -21.94 10.95
N ARG A 80 5.21 -23.13 10.39
CA ARG A 80 5.78 -23.51 9.10
C ARG A 80 4.81 -24.25 8.20
N PHE A 81 4.64 -23.75 7.00
CA PHE A 81 3.97 -24.47 5.92
C PHE A 81 5.03 -25.15 5.06
N VAL A 82 4.96 -26.46 4.87
CA VAL A 82 5.95 -27.24 4.11
C VAL A 82 5.29 -27.92 2.93
N PHE A 83 5.90 -27.78 1.76
CA PHE A 83 5.41 -28.33 0.50
C PHE A 83 6.19 -29.60 0.11
N ALA A 84 5.60 -30.39 -0.81
CA ALA A 84 6.17 -31.65 -1.24
C ALA A 84 7.51 -31.52 -1.99
N ASP A 85 7.82 -30.35 -2.56
CA ASP A 85 9.10 -30.05 -3.20
C ASP A 85 10.22 -29.69 -2.21
N GLY A 86 9.89 -29.61 -0.91
CA GLY A 86 10.80 -29.26 0.18
C GLY A 86 10.88 -27.76 0.46
N SER A 87 10.18 -26.92 -0.30
CA SER A 87 10.00 -25.50 0.04
C SER A 87 9.16 -25.33 1.31
N SER A 88 9.32 -24.20 1.97
CA SER A 88 8.53 -23.86 3.14
C SER A 88 8.30 -22.37 3.27
N LEU A 89 7.17 -22.01 3.89
CA LEU A 89 6.89 -20.66 4.36
C LEU A 89 7.01 -20.61 5.88
N ASP A 90 7.64 -19.57 6.41
CA ASP A 90 7.54 -19.21 7.83
C ASP A 90 6.35 -18.29 8.11
N ALA A 91 6.15 -17.91 9.37
CA ALA A 91 5.02 -17.07 9.78
C ALA A 91 5.00 -15.70 9.06
N THR A 92 6.16 -15.05 8.88
CA THR A 92 6.24 -13.77 8.16
C THR A 92 5.84 -13.96 6.70
N GLN A 93 6.36 -14.99 6.03
CA GLN A 93 6.02 -15.30 4.64
C GLN A 93 4.56 -15.74 4.45
N ILE A 94 3.92 -16.32 5.47
CA ILE A 94 2.50 -16.66 5.45
C ILE A 94 1.65 -15.38 5.45
N VAL A 95 1.99 -14.41 6.30
CA VAL A 95 1.25 -13.14 6.43
C VAL A 95 1.41 -12.27 5.18
N SER A 96 2.59 -12.25 4.56
CA SER A 96 2.84 -11.60 3.27
C SER A 96 1.98 -12.12 2.09
N LEU A 97 1.22 -13.19 2.28
CA LEU A 97 0.39 -13.83 1.25
C LEU A 97 -1.12 -13.74 1.54
N LEU A 98 -1.53 -12.90 2.50
CA LEU A 98 -2.93 -12.75 2.92
C LEU A 98 -3.79 -11.88 1.98
N GLY A 99 -3.19 -11.23 0.99
CA GLY A 99 -3.94 -10.49 -0.03
C GLY A 99 -4.61 -11.39 -1.06
N THR A 100 -5.86 -11.06 -1.38
CA THR A 100 -6.76 -11.85 -2.21
C THR A 100 -7.50 -10.96 -3.25
N ASP A 101 -8.51 -11.50 -3.92
CA ASP A 101 -9.35 -10.76 -4.87
C ASP A 101 -10.58 -10.14 -4.17
N ALA A 102 -10.63 -10.14 -2.85
CA ALA A 102 -11.75 -9.67 -2.03
C ALA A 102 -11.25 -8.75 -0.93
N ASP A 103 -12.15 -7.95 -0.37
CA ASP A 103 -11.86 -7.08 0.78
C ASP A 103 -11.22 -7.86 1.94
N ASP A 104 -9.94 -7.60 2.19
CA ASP A 104 -9.14 -8.27 3.20
C ASP A 104 -8.85 -7.37 4.40
N VAL A 105 -8.69 -8.00 5.57
CA VAL A 105 -8.23 -7.33 6.78
C VAL A 105 -6.97 -8.01 7.25
N VAL A 106 -5.85 -7.28 7.24
CA VAL A 106 -4.55 -7.79 7.68
C VAL A 106 -4.05 -6.93 8.83
N SER A 107 -3.71 -7.57 9.96
CA SER A 107 -3.15 -6.91 11.13
C SER A 107 -1.93 -7.69 11.62
N TRP A 108 -0.73 -7.12 11.44
CA TRP A 108 0.53 -7.78 11.79
C TRP A 108 1.58 -6.81 12.28
N SER A 109 2.05 -6.96 13.52
CA SER A 109 2.99 -6.01 14.13
C SER A 109 4.27 -6.63 14.70
N GLU A 110 4.53 -7.91 14.42
CA GLU A 110 5.62 -8.64 15.05
C GLU A 110 6.95 -8.57 14.32
N THR A 111 6.90 -8.36 13.01
CA THR A 111 8.04 -8.24 12.11
C THR A 111 7.70 -7.27 11.00
N ALA A 112 8.71 -6.86 10.23
CA ALA A 112 8.49 -6.20 8.95
C ALA A 112 7.51 -7.01 8.09
N LEU A 113 6.57 -6.30 7.47
CA LEU A 113 5.53 -6.80 6.59
C LEU A 113 5.79 -6.31 5.18
N ASP A 114 5.91 -7.25 4.24
CA ASP A 114 5.92 -6.99 2.80
C ASP A 114 4.65 -7.64 2.24
N ILE A 115 3.67 -6.85 1.85
CA ILE A 115 2.35 -7.34 1.44
C ILE A 115 1.76 -6.54 0.29
N ASP A 116 1.03 -7.25 -0.57
CA ASP A 116 0.11 -6.73 -1.57
C ASP A 116 -1.29 -7.22 -1.21
N GLY A 117 -2.22 -6.30 -0.95
CA GLY A 117 -3.62 -6.58 -0.59
C GLY A 117 -4.40 -7.23 -1.74
N GLY A 118 -4.03 -6.92 -2.99
CA GLY A 118 -4.59 -7.54 -4.18
C GLY A 118 -5.74 -6.74 -4.79
N LEU A 119 -6.94 -7.31 -4.84
CA LEU A 119 -8.14 -6.61 -5.29
C LEU A 119 -9.14 -6.54 -4.15
N GLY A 120 -10.02 -5.53 -4.18
CA GLY A 120 -11.01 -5.33 -3.13
C GLY A 120 -10.65 -4.10 -2.31
N ASP A 121 -11.56 -3.69 -1.42
CA ASP A 121 -11.29 -2.58 -0.51
C ASP A 121 -10.59 -3.13 0.75
N ASP A 122 -9.27 -3.02 0.81
CA ASP A 122 -8.44 -3.68 1.82
C ASP A 122 -8.14 -2.81 3.04
N ARG A 123 -7.95 -3.45 4.19
CA ARG A 123 -7.48 -2.81 5.42
C ARG A 123 -6.23 -3.48 5.93
N ILE A 124 -5.09 -2.83 5.76
CA ILE A 124 -3.79 -3.34 6.18
C ILE A 124 -3.24 -2.47 7.30
N ILE A 125 -2.92 -3.10 8.43
CA ILE A 125 -2.31 -2.46 9.59
C ILE A 125 -1.04 -3.23 9.95
N SER A 126 0.10 -2.54 9.95
CA SER A 126 1.36 -3.10 10.40
C SER A 126 1.85 -2.49 11.71
N GLY A 127 3.17 -2.57 11.98
CA GLY A 127 3.73 -2.51 13.32
C GLY A 127 4.84 -1.50 13.52
N GLY A 128 5.80 -1.86 14.35
CA GLY A 128 6.95 -1.02 14.69
C GLY A 128 8.20 -1.32 13.86
N HIS A 129 8.03 -1.68 12.59
CA HIS A 129 9.09 -2.15 11.69
C HIS A 129 9.03 -1.41 10.36
N ASP A 130 10.15 -1.40 9.63
CA ASP A 130 10.18 -0.86 8.26
C ASP A 130 9.37 -1.78 7.34
N ASP A 131 8.15 -1.36 7.01
CA ASP A 131 7.14 -2.13 6.29
C ASP A 131 7.01 -1.67 4.82
N TYR A 132 6.63 -2.60 3.94
CA TYR A 132 6.28 -2.33 2.55
C TYR A 132 4.83 -2.76 2.30
N LEU A 133 3.93 -1.79 2.22
CA LEU A 133 2.49 -2.03 2.10
C LEU A 133 2.00 -1.58 0.71
N VAL A 134 1.39 -2.51 -0.01
CA VAL A 134 0.66 -2.24 -1.25
C VAL A 134 -0.81 -2.58 -1.02
N GLY A 135 -1.72 -1.63 -1.23
CA GLY A 135 -3.16 -1.86 -1.15
C GLY A 135 -3.63 -2.72 -2.33
N GLY A 136 -3.38 -2.24 -3.54
CA GLY A 136 -3.62 -3.00 -4.75
C GLY A 136 -4.67 -2.32 -5.63
N SER A 137 -5.85 -2.90 -5.78
CA SER A 137 -6.96 -2.29 -6.51
C SER A 137 -8.20 -2.25 -5.66
N GLY A 138 -8.77 -1.06 -5.45
CA GLY A 138 -9.89 -0.84 -4.55
C GLY A 138 -9.66 0.43 -3.74
N ASN A 139 -10.52 0.74 -2.79
CA ASN A 139 -10.30 1.88 -1.89
C ASN A 139 -9.75 1.35 -0.58
N ASP A 140 -8.43 1.38 -0.48
CA ASP A 140 -7.69 0.71 0.57
C ASP A 140 -7.43 1.65 1.75
N THR A 141 -7.23 1.07 2.93
CA THR A 141 -6.79 1.78 4.13
C THR A 141 -5.52 1.14 4.67
N LEU A 142 -4.40 1.83 4.53
CA LEU A 142 -3.08 1.37 4.93
C LEU A 142 -2.58 2.17 6.14
N SER A 143 -2.08 1.48 7.16
CA SER A 143 -1.51 2.08 8.36
C SER A 143 -0.24 1.34 8.76
N ALA A 144 0.93 1.95 8.52
CA ALA A 144 2.20 1.26 8.67
C ALA A 144 2.74 1.23 10.11
N GLY A 145 2.66 2.35 10.82
CA GLY A 145 2.85 2.36 12.28
C GLY A 145 4.11 3.09 12.71
N ALA A 146 5.18 2.39 13.07
CA ALA A 146 6.45 3.04 13.36
C ALA A 146 7.56 2.32 12.61
N GLY A 147 8.56 3.04 12.14
CA GLY A 147 9.54 2.48 11.20
C GLY A 147 9.66 3.41 10.00
N ASP A 148 10.67 3.21 9.17
CA ASP A 148 10.76 3.95 7.90
C ASP A 148 9.97 3.16 6.85
N ASP A 149 8.69 3.50 6.67
CA ASP A 149 7.74 2.69 5.92
C ASP A 149 7.62 3.13 4.45
N ALA A 150 7.20 2.20 3.59
CA ALA A 150 6.88 2.48 2.19
C ALA A 150 5.45 1.99 1.88
N LEU A 151 4.58 2.93 1.52
CA LEU A 151 3.16 2.68 1.28
C LEU A 151 2.78 3.06 -0.15
N SER A 152 2.05 2.18 -0.82
CA SER A 152 1.41 2.42 -2.11
C SER A 152 -0.06 2.05 -1.99
N GLY A 153 -0.97 3.00 -2.17
CA GLY A 153 -2.40 2.71 -2.25
C GLY A 153 -2.69 1.74 -3.39
N GLY A 154 -2.14 2.04 -4.57
CA GLY A 154 -2.42 1.28 -5.77
C GLY A 154 -3.51 2.00 -6.56
N ALA A 155 -4.42 1.29 -7.19
CA ALA A 155 -5.49 1.88 -7.97
C ALA A 155 -6.76 2.05 -7.14
N GLY A 156 -7.21 3.29 -6.92
CA GLY A 156 -8.49 3.57 -6.30
C GLY A 156 -8.50 4.89 -5.57
N ASN A 157 -9.08 4.97 -4.38
CA ASN A 157 -8.97 6.18 -3.58
C ASN A 157 -8.60 5.77 -2.18
N ASP A 158 -7.31 5.84 -1.89
CA ASP A 158 -6.75 5.16 -0.74
C ASP A 158 -6.51 6.12 0.42
N LEU A 159 -6.58 5.59 1.63
CA LEU A 159 -6.22 6.30 2.85
C LEU A 159 -4.91 5.74 3.39
N LEU A 160 -3.86 6.56 3.35
CA LEU A 160 -2.51 6.19 3.74
C LEU A 160 -2.13 6.88 5.06
N THR A 161 -1.60 6.09 5.99
CA THR A 161 -1.09 6.54 7.28
C THR A 161 0.30 5.94 7.48
N GLY A 162 1.33 6.78 7.43
CA GLY A 162 2.73 6.34 7.58
C GLY A 162 3.03 6.00 9.05
N GLY A 163 2.80 6.98 9.93
CA GLY A 163 2.98 6.87 11.36
C GLY A 163 4.26 7.53 11.85
N GLU A 164 5.04 6.87 12.72
CA GLU A 164 6.30 7.41 13.24
C GLU A 164 7.49 6.95 12.38
N GLY A 165 8.17 7.85 11.68
CA GLY A 165 9.34 7.46 10.90
C GLY A 165 9.64 8.42 9.77
N ALA A 166 10.51 8.01 8.86
CA ALA A 166 10.67 8.69 7.57
C ALA A 166 9.96 7.87 6.48
N ASP A 167 8.68 8.17 6.27
CA ASP A 167 7.82 7.34 5.42
C ASP A 167 7.88 7.77 3.95
N THR A 168 7.67 6.82 3.06
CA THR A 168 7.60 7.03 1.61
C THR A 168 6.21 6.65 1.10
N PHE A 169 5.48 7.62 0.59
CA PHE A 169 4.22 7.41 -0.10
C PHE A 169 4.47 7.33 -1.61
N LEU A 170 4.25 6.16 -2.21
CA LEU A 170 4.43 5.93 -3.63
C LEU A 170 3.13 6.27 -4.36
N PHE A 171 3.23 7.08 -5.41
CA PHE A 171 2.08 7.51 -6.20
C PHE A 171 2.40 7.53 -7.69
N GLY A 172 1.41 7.36 -8.56
CA GLY A 172 1.64 7.35 -10.00
C GLY A 172 0.36 7.34 -10.82
N GLU A 173 0.51 7.18 -12.14
CA GLU A 173 -0.64 7.06 -13.05
C GLU A 173 -1.54 5.89 -12.67
N GLY A 174 -2.85 6.11 -12.73
CA GLY A 174 -3.85 5.11 -12.35
C GLY A 174 -3.99 4.92 -10.84
N GLY A 175 -3.34 5.75 -10.04
CA GLY A 175 -3.46 5.75 -8.58
C GLY A 175 -4.85 6.15 -8.08
N GLY A 176 -5.58 6.94 -8.86
CA GLY A 176 -6.81 7.60 -8.41
C GLY A 176 -6.53 8.66 -7.35
N ARG A 177 -7.39 8.82 -6.33
CA ARG A 177 -7.29 9.97 -5.40
C ARG A 177 -6.94 9.55 -3.98
N ASP A 178 -5.66 9.55 -3.67
CA ASP A 178 -5.12 9.09 -2.39
C ASP A 178 -4.99 10.22 -1.39
N ILE A 179 -5.20 9.90 -0.10
CA ILE A 179 -5.07 10.83 1.01
C ILE A 179 -3.97 10.31 1.94
N VAL A 180 -2.94 11.12 2.16
CA VAL A 180 -1.99 10.96 3.25
C VAL A 180 -2.49 11.75 4.45
N SER A 181 -2.83 11.04 5.53
CA SER A 181 -3.58 11.62 6.67
C SER A 181 -2.72 12.11 7.83
N ASP A 182 -1.44 11.72 7.87
CA ASP A 182 -0.54 11.99 9.01
C ASP A 182 0.85 12.45 8.59
N ALA A 183 0.95 13.07 7.41
CA ALA A 183 2.21 13.56 6.87
C ALA A 183 3.04 14.39 7.87
N GLN A 184 4.33 14.12 7.90
CA GLN A 184 5.34 14.80 8.71
C GLN A 184 6.57 15.15 7.89
N ALA A 185 7.39 16.08 8.41
CA ALA A 185 8.51 16.64 7.65
C ALA A 185 9.64 15.63 7.30
N ALA A 186 9.63 14.45 7.92
CA ALA A 186 10.55 13.36 7.60
C ALA A 186 10.12 12.58 6.35
N ASP A 187 8.82 12.61 6.03
CA ASP A 187 8.25 11.81 4.96
C ASP A 187 8.56 12.38 3.58
N LYS A 188 8.27 11.57 2.56
CA LYS A 188 8.29 11.99 1.17
C LYS A 188 7.19 11.33 0.36
N VAL A 189 6.80 12.01 -0.71
CA VAL A 189 6.01 11.40 -1.80
C VAL A 189 6.97 11.07 -2.94
N THR A 190 6.94 9.85 -3.45
CA THR A 190 7.70 9.46 -4.64
C THR A 190 6.75 9.16 -5.79
N PHE A 191 6.92 9.89 -6.90
CA PHE A 191 6.18 9.63 -8.12
C PHE A 191 6.85 8.51 -8.93
N GLY A 192 6.06 7.52 -9.33
CA GLY A 192 6.49 6.33 -10.07
C GLY A 192 7.06 6.64 -11.45
N THR A 193 7.60 5.60 -12.10
CA THR A 193 8.19 5.74 -13.43
C THR A 193 7.17 6.26 -14.45
N GLY A 194 7.58 7.23 -15.26
CA GLY A 194 6.73 7.80 -16.31
C GLY A 194 5.96 9.05 -15.89
N VAL A 195 6.01 9.44 -14.62
CA VAL A 195 5.53 10.76 -14.18
C VAL A 195 6.68 11.75 -14.24
N GLU A 196 6.51 12.77 -15.07
CA GLU A 196 7.48 13.85 -15.24
C GLU A 196 7.09 15.11 -14.45
N ALA A 197 8.08 15.97 -14.19
CA ALA A 197 7.89 17.21 -13.44
C ALA A 197 6.82 18.13 -14.04
N ASP A 198 6.68 18.12 -15.36
CA ASP A 198 5.71 18.92 -16.09
C ASP A 198 4.30 18.34 -16.06
N GLU A 199 4.10 17.14 -15.53
CA GLU A 199 2.80 16.49 -15.45
C GLU A 199 2.13 16.69 -14.09
N ILE A 200 2.80 17.32 -13.11
CA ILE A 200 2.29 17.48 -11.76
C ILE A 200 1.80 18.91 -11.51
N TRP A 201 0.55 19.01 -11.10
CA TRP A 201 -0.13 20.26 -10.74
C TRP A 201 -0.38 20.32 -9.23
N PHE A 202 0.32 21.21 -8.54
CA PHE A 202 0.10 21.51 -7.13
C PHE A 202 -0.99 22.58 -6.95
N SER A 203 -1.95 22.30 -6.09
CA SER A 203 -3.01 23.24 -5.74
C SER A 203 -3.39 23.15 -4.27
N GLN A 204 -3.93 24.25 -3.74
CA GLN A 204 -4.47 24.29 -2.39
C GLN A 204 -5.99 24.09 -2.44
N SER A 205 -6.50 23.14 -1.66
CA SER A 205 -7.93 22.94 -1.44
C SER A 205 -8.22 23.00 0.06
N GLY A 206 -8.79 24.10 0.53
CA GLY A 206 -8.96 24.31 1.98
C GLY A 206 -7.60 24.35 2.69
N ASN A 207 -7.37 23.41 3.60
CA ASN A 207 -6.09 23.24 4.30
C ASN A 207 -5.17 22.21 3.63
N ASP A 208 -5.62 21.55 2.57
CA ASP A 208 -4.94 20.40 1.99
C ASP A 208 -4.13 20.82 0.78
N LEU A 209 -3.02 20.12 0.54
CA LEU A 209 -2.26 20.21 -0.70
C LEU A 209 -2.68 19.06 -1.61
N GLU A 210 -3.12 19.38 -2.82
CA GLU A 210 -3.40 18.39 -3.86
C GLU A 210 -2.30 18.46 -4.91
N ALA A 211 -1.60 17.33 -5.12
CA ALA A 211 -0.66 17.13 -6.22
C ALA A 211 -1.32 16.22 -7.27
N ARG A 212 -1.88 16.83 -8.32
CA ARG A 212 -2.65 16.15 -9.36
C ARG A 212 -1.78 15.84 -10.59
N LEU A 213 -1.97 14.67 -11.19
CA LEU A 213 -1.40 14.35 -12.50
C LEU A 213 -2.29 14.93 -13.61
N LEU A 214 -1.68 15.74 -14.48
CA LEU A 214 -2.35 16.36 -15.62
C LEU A 214 -2.78 15.30 -16.63
N GLY A 215 -3.92 15.51 -17.28
CA GLY A 215 -4.50 14.52 -18.20
C GLY A 215 -5.21 13.34 -17.53
N SER A 216 -5.20 13.23 -16.19
CA SER A 216 -5.97 12.24 -15.44
C SER A 216 -6.74 12.86 -14.26
N ASN A 217 -7.43 12.01 -13.51
CA ASN A 217 -8.04 12.37 -12.22
C ASN A 217 -7.19 11.90 -11.03
N ASP A 218 -5.97 11.44 -11.30
CA ASP A 218 -5.09 10.92 -10.28
C ASP A 218 -4.52 12.09 -9.48
N ALA A 219 -4.63 12.02 -8.15
CA ALA A 219 -4.04 13.00 -7.26
C ALA A 219 -3.64 12.36 -5.93
N ILE A 220 -2.50 12.78 -5.39
CA ILE A 220 -2.17 12.54 -3.99
C ILE A 220 -2.43 13.82 -3.19
N ILE A 221 -3.17 13.67 -2.10
CA ILE A 221 -3.63 14.76 -1.24
C ILE A 221 -2.93 14.63 0.09
N ILE A 222 -2.24 15.68 0.51
CA ILE A 222 -1.64 15.77 1.84
C ILE A 222 -2.60 16.55 2.74
N ASP A 223 -3.26 15.83 3.65
CA ASP A 223 -4.24 16.38 4.59
C ASP A 223 -3.59 17.43 5.50
N ASP A 224 -4.26 18.58 5.67
CA ASP A 224 -3.84 19.65 6.57
C ASP A 224 -2.45 20.28 6.27
N TRP A 225 -1.90 20.11 5.06
CA TRP A 225 -0.59 20.68 4.64
C TRP A 225 -0.42 22.17 5.02
N PHE A 226 -1.47 22.97 4.85
CA PHE A 226 -1.46 24.41 5.11
C PHE A 226 -1.82 24.77 6.56
N ALA A 227 -2.13 23.80 7.43
CA ALA A 227 -2.34 24.00 8.86
C ALA A 227 -1.01 24.24 9.61
N GLY A 228 0.13 23.83 9.03
CA GLY A 228 1.48 24.18 9.49
C GLY A 228 2.54 23.19 9.05
N ASN A 229 3.82 23.56 9.17
CA ASN A 229 4.95 22.77 8.66
C ASN A 229 5.08 21.34 9.24
N ALA A 230 4.44 21.06 10.38
CA ALA A 230 4.42 19.72 10.96
C ALA A 230 3.44 18.75 10.26
N LYS A 231 2.63 19.27 9.32
CA LYS A 231 1.64 18.53 8.51
C LYS A 231 2.08 18.34 7.06
N GLN A 232 3.34 18.65 6.77
CA GLN A 232 3.89 18.64 5.42
C GLN A 232 4.82 17.45 5.29
N VAL A 233 4.71 16.68 4.21
CA VAL A 233 5.82 15.82 3.79
C VAL A 233 7.05 16.70 3.53
N GLY A 234 8.25 16.19 3.78
CA GLY A 234 9.50 16.93 3.60
C GLY A 234 9.84 17.21 2.14
N SER A 235 9.47 16.29 1.24
CA SER A 235 9.78 16.41 -0.19
C SER A 235 8.88 15.58 -1.11
N PHE A 236 8.91 15.95 -2.39
CA PHE A 236 8.38 15.20 -3.51
C PHE A 236 9.54 14.76 -4.40
N GLU A 237 9.62 13.48 -4.75
CA GLU A 237 10.71 12.87 -5.52
C GLU A 237 10.18 12.26 -6.81
N LEU A 238 10.89 12.42 -7.93
CA LEU A 238 10.60 11.74 -9.19
C LEU A 238 11.47 10.49 -9.35
N SER A 239 11.07 9.60 -10.25
CA SER A 239 11.79 8.34 -10.54
C SER A 239 13.25 8.52 -11.04
N ASP A 240 13.61 9.71 -11.54
CA ASP A 240 14.99 10.06 -11.94
C ASP A 240 15.86 10.58 -10.78
N GLY A 241 15.28 10.70 -9.58
CA GLY A 241 15.90 11.22 -8.35
C GLY A 241 15.77 12.73 -8.19
N SER A 242 15.13 13.45 -9.11
CA SER A 242 14.85 14.88 -8.96
C SER A 242 13.92 15.12 -7.76
N THR A 243 14.26 16.09 -6.91
CA THR A 243 13.51 16.37 -5.67
C THR A 243 13.00 17.80 -5.63
N LEU A 244 11.76 17.98 -5.17
CA LEU A 244 11.16 19.25 -4.78
C LEU A 244 10.99 19.27 -3.26
N SER A 245 11.61 20.23 -2.58
CA SER A 245 11.43 20.38 -1.12
C SER A 245 10.10 21.04 -0.76
N ALA A 246 9.54 20.70 0.40
CA ALA A 246 8.31 21.32 0.94
C ALA A 246 8.36 22.86 0.98
N ALA A 247 9.56 23.42 1.25
CA ALA A 247 9.78 24.85 1.31
C ALA A 247 9.54 25.57 -0.03
N ASN A 248 9.54 24.84 -1.15
CA ASN A 248 9.37 25.40 -2.49
C ASN A 248 7.96 25.16 -3.07
N VAL A 249 7.18 24.24 -2.48
CA VAL A 249 5.82 23.91 -2.93
C VAL A 249 4.91 25.15 -2.96
N GLN A 250 4.99 26.03 -1.96
CA GLN A 250 4.16 27.26 -1.95
C GLN A 250 4.38 28.13 -3.20
N SER A 251 5.61 28.23 -3.70
CA SER A 251 5.89 29.02 -4.90
C SER A 251 5.26 28.41 -6.15
N LEU A 252 5.16 27.08 -6.21
CA LEU A 252 4.47 26.38 -7.29
C LEU A 252 2.96 26.58 -7.19
N VAL A 253 2.37 26.40 -6.00
CA VAL A 253 0.94 26.61 -5.75
C VAL A 253 0.52 28.03 -6.16
N ASP A 254 1.29 29.05 -5.76
CA ASP A 254 1.02 30.45 -6.11
C ASP A 254 1.09 30.69 -7.62
N ALA A 255 2.11 30.12 -8.29
CA ALA A 255 2.29 30.27 -9.74
C ALA A 255 1.19 29.56 -10.55
N MET A 256 0.84 28.33 -10.16
CA MET A 256 -0.20 27.51 -10.77
C MET A 256 -1.59 28.14 -10.58
N SER A 257 -1.90 28.64 -9.38
CA SER A 257 -3.13 29.38 -9.10
C SER A 257 -3.24 30.67 -9.94
N ALA A 258 -2.15 31.45 -10.03
CA ALA A 258 -2.12 32.67 -10.85
C ALA A 258 -2.32 32.38 -12.34
N TRP A 259 -1.90 31.21 -12.83
CA TRP A 259 -2.12 30.77 -14.19
C TRP A 259 -3.58 30.38 -14.45
N ALA A 260 -4.17 29.55 -13.60
CA ALA A 260 -5.56 29.12 -13.74
C ALA A 260 -6.54 30.32 -13.74
N GLY A 261 -6.26 31.33 -12.93
CA GLY A 261 -7.03 32.57 -12.91
C GLY A 261 -6.93 33.43 -14.19
N GLN A 262 -5.91 33.23 -15.03
CA GLN A 262 -5.72 33.98 -16.28
C GLN A 262 -6.44 33.35 -17.47
N THR A 263 -6.55 32.02 -17.50
CA THR A 263 -7.12 31.31 -18.64
C THR A 263 -8.64 31.14 -18.54
N GLY A 264 -9.21 31.24 -17.34
CA GLY A 264 -10.62 30.88 -17.13
C GLY A 264 -10.92 29.42 -17.47
N ASN A 265 -9.87 28.60 -17.61
CA ASN A 265 -9.95 27.17 -17.84
C ASN A 265 -10.12 26.50 -16.48
N ASP A 266 -11.11 25.63 -16.37
CA ASP A 266 -11.21 24.71 -15.24
C ASP A 266 -9.98 23.81 -15.26
N VAL A 267 -9.40 23.55 -14.09
CA VAL A 267 -8.23 22.66 -13.90
C VAL A 267 -8.48 21.26 -14.50
N GLU A 268 -9.76 20.89 -14.67
CA GLU A 268 -10.24 19.66 -15.29
C GLU A 268 -10.05 19.57 -16.82
N ASP A 269 -9.77 20.67 -17.53
CA ASP A 269 -9.54 20.71 -18.99
C ASP A 269 -8.04 20.75 -19.37
N LEU A 270 -7.15 20.54 -18.38
CA LEU A 270 -5.70 20.53 -18.59
C LEU A 270 -5.23 19.14 -19.06
N GLY A 271 -5.54 18.82 -20.31
CA GLY A 271 -5.07 17.60 -20.99
C GLY A 271 -3.57 17.59 -21.32
N ALA A 272 -2.84 18.66 -20.98
CA ALA A 272 -1.38 18.78 -21.00
C ALA A 272 -0.95 20.05 -20.25
N ALA A 273 0.26 20.07 -19.70
CA ALA A 273 0.84 21.30 -19.18
C ALA A 273 0.89 22.40 -20.26
N PRO A 274 0.59 23.65 -19.90
CA PRO A 274 0.80 24.81 -20.76
C PRO A 274 2.29 24.99 -21.06
N THR A 275 2.74 24.43 -22.19
CA THR A 275 4.13 24.51 -22.66
C THR A 275 4.59 25.92 -23.07
N ASP A 276 3.70 26.91 -23.09
CA ASP A 276 3.95 28.23 -23.70
C ASP A 276 3.75 29.44 -22.78
N ASP A 277 3.33 29.26 -21.52
CA ASP A 277 3.27 30.38 -20.57
C ASP A 277 4.53 30.48 -19.71
N GLN A 278 5.10 31.68 -19.67
CA GLN A 278 6.32 32.00 -18.92
C GLN A 278 6.14 31.73 -17.41
N GLY A 279 4.91 31.79 -16.88
CA GLY A 279 4.61 31.50 -15.48
C GLY A 279 4.86 30.04 -15.09
N LEU A 280 4.35 29.08 -15.87
CA LEU A 280 4.55 27.64 -15.65
C LEU A 280 5.94 27.18 -16.05
N THR A 281 6.49 27.70 -17.14
CA THR A 281 7.89 27.45 -17.51
C THR A 281 8.85 27.90 -16.40
N THR A 282 8.54 29.00 -15.70
CA THR A 282 9.33 29.48 -14.54
C THR A 282 9.10 28.62 -13.30
N ALA A 283 7.87 28.17 -13.03
CA ALA A 283 7.54 27.26 -11.92
C ALA A 283 8.23 25.89 -12.09
N MET A 284 8.19 25.33 -13.30
CA MET A 284 8.82 24.05 -13.63
C MET A 284 10.35 24.17 -13.74
N ALA A 285 10.87 25.30 -14.24
CA ALA A 285 12.29 25.61 -14.13
C ALA A 285 12.75 25.78 -12.69
N HIS A 286 11.86 26.17 -11.76
CA HIS A 286 12.16 26.21 -10.33
C HIS A 286 12.32 24.81 -9.73
N TRP A 287 11.57 23.82 -10.19
CA TRP A 287 11.80 22.41 -9.83
C TRP A 287 13.15 21.92 -10.37
N GLN A 288 13.43 22.14 -11.65
CA GLN A 288 14.68 21.71 -12.30
C GLN A 288 15.95 22.48 -11.88
N GLN A 289 15.83 23.69 -11.31
CA GLN A 289 16.99 24.47 -10.83
C GLN A 289 17.36 24.16 -9.37
N GLN A 290 16.54 23.39 -8.67
CA GLN A 290 16.70 23.09 -7.24
C GLN A 290 17.03 21.61 -6.96
N SER A 291 17.05 20.77 -8.01
CA SER A 291 17.67 19.44 -8.06
C SER A 291 19.20 19.51 -8.23
#